data_AF-A0A4D9EBY7-F1
#
_entry.id   AF-A0A4D9EBY7-F1
#
_cell.length_a   1.000
_cell.length_b   1.000
_cell.length_c   1.000
_cell.angle_alpha   90.00
_cell.angle_beta   90.00
_cell.angle_gamma   90.00
#
_symmetry.space_group_name_H-M   'P 1'
#
loop_
_entity.id
_entity.type
_entity.pdbx_description
1 polymer ?
#
loop_
_entity_poly.entity_id
_entity_poly.type
_entity_poly.pdbx_seq_one_letter_code
_entity_poly.pdbx_strand_id
1 'polypeptide(L)'
;MQGNKLGYQNSSQECTTVRAKKMQKRFLHKDGSCNVYFKHIFGEWESYVADIFTTLVDIKWRHMFVIFSLSYILSWLFFGLVFWLIAIQHGDLVHDEEITPCVAKVHSFTGAFLFSLETQTTIGYGFRCVTEECSVAILMVVLQSVLSCIIDTFIIGAALAKMATARKRAQTIRFSYYATVGLRDDKLCLMWRIGDFRPNHMVEGTVRAQLLRYMEDKEGRMTMEYKDLKLLNDQVILVTPVTIVHEIDHDSPLYGLDRKALAKDSFEILVTFVYTGDSTGTSHQSRSSYVPREILWGHRFNNVLQVRKKYYNVDCLQFEETTEVYAPYCSAKQLDRKEHEWNRTKKTLDRGTSTSTLEVRDTSFKAVALISSSENPEDLMKAVNQDSREQPYQKDPLTLNRISKIHCN
;
A
#
# COMPACT_ATOMS: atom_id res chain seq x y z
N MET A 1 -42.77 -41.17 38.26
CA MET A 1 -41.71 -40.30 38.82
C MET A 1 -40.54 -40.31 37.83
N GLN A 2 -39.94 -39.12 37.61
CA GLN A 2 -38.75 -38.86 36.78
C GLN A 2 -38.93 -39.12 35.27
N GLY A 3 -38.60 -38.21 34.35
CA GLY A 3 -37.97 -36.90 34.45
C GLY A 3 -37.50 -36.50 33.04
N ASN A 4 -37.86 -35.29 32.62
CA ASN A 4 -37.39 -34.61 31.41
C ASN A 4 -35.86 -34.63 31.28
N LYS A 5 -35.33 -34.93 30.08
CA LYS A 5 -34.11 -34.33 29.52
C LYS A 5 -33.88 -34.80 28.08
N LEU A 6 -33.89 -33.85 27.14
CA LEU A 6 -33.14 -33.74 25.87
C LEU A 6 -33.92 -32.72 25.01
N GLY A 7 -33.56 -31.45 24.95
CA GLY A 7 -32.21 -30.90 24.72
C GLY A 7 -32.07 -30.64 23.21
N TYR A 8 -32.64 -29.54 22.70
CA TYR A 8 -31.86 -28.35 22.32
C TYR A 8 -30.61 -28.70 21.47
N GLN A 9 -30.78 -29.08 20.21
CA GLN A 9 -29.63 -29.23 19.30
C GLN A 9 -29.85 -28.88 17.82
N ASN A 10 -31.06 -28.51 17.37
CA ASN A 10 -31.32 -28.29 15.95
C ASN A 10 -31.41 -26.84 15.46
N SER A 11 -31.21 -25.81 16.31
CA SER A 11 -31.26 -24.40 15.85
C SER A 11 -29.89 -23.73 15.67
N SER A 12 -28.81 -24.38 16.07
CA SER A 12 -27.45 -23.81 16.01
C SER A 12 -26.71 -24.07 14.70
N GLN A 13 -27.20 -25.00 13.86
CA GLN A 13 -26.55 -25.38 12.60
C GLN A 13 -27.08 -24.60 11.38
N GLU A 14 -28.34 -24.14 11.39
CA GLU A 14 -28.86 -23.24 10.34
C GLU A 14 -28.42 -21.77 10.53
N CYS A 15 -28.08 -21.36 11.75
CA CYS A 15 -27.66 -19.98 12.03
C CYS A 15 -26.18 -19.73 11.67
N THR A 16 -25.37 -20.77 11.48
CA THR A 16 -23.95 -20.67 11.09
C THR A 16 -23.76 -20.65 9.58
N THR A 17 -24.65 -21.25 8.78
CA THR A 17 -24.56 -21.31 7.32
C THR A 17 -25.07 -20.05 6.61
N VAL A 18 -25.96 -19.27 7.22
CA VAL A 18 -26.46 -17.99 6.66
C VAL A 18 -25.53 -16.80 6.97
N ARG A 19 -24.62 -16.94 7.93
CA ARG A 19 -23.73 -15.86 8.39
C ARG A 19 -22.35 -15.84 7.72
N ALA A 20 -22.06 -16.82 6.87
CA ALA A 20 -20.98 -16.72 5.88
C ALA A 20 -21.50 -15.95 4.66
N LYS A 21 -21.92 -14.69 4.84
CA LYS A 21 -21.94 -13.74 3.71
C LYS A 21 -20.55 -13.84 3.09
N LYS A 22 -20.47 -14.28 1.83
CA LYS A 22 -19.24 -14.34 1.02
C LYS A 22 -18.38 -13.14 1.42
N MET A 23 -17.33 -13.38 2.19
CA MET A 23 -16.38 -12.33 2.52
C MET A 23 -15.68 -12.05 1.19
N GLN A 24 -16.22 -11.08 0.46
CA GLN A 24 -15.81 -10.79 -0.90
C GLN A 24 -14.31 -10.55 -0.86
N LYS A 25 -13.59 -11.34 -1.65
CA LYS A 25 -12.13 -11.30 -1.65
C LYS A 25 -11.71 -9.90 -2.07
N ARG A 26 -10.97 -9.23 -1.20
CA ARG A 26 -10.39 -7.90 -1.43
C ARG A 26 -9.54 -7.92 -2.71
N PHE A 27 -9.67 -6.89 -3.54
CA PHE A 27 -8.92 -6.72 -4.78
C PHE A 27 -7.48 -6.27 -4.50
N LEU A 28 -7.30 -5.27 -3.65
CA LEU A 28 -6.00 -4.70 -3.31
C LEU A 28 -5.79 -4.79 -1.80
N HIS A 29 -4.73 -5.42 -1.33
CA HIS A 29 -4.39 -5.48 0.10
C HIS A 29 -4.01 -4.09 0.67
N LYS A 30 -4.05 -3.96 1.99
CA LYS A 30 -3.68 -2.72 2.71
C LYS A 30 -2.22 -2.31 2.51
N ASP A 31 -1.37 -3.25 2.18
CA ASP A 31 0.04 -3.04 1.84
C ASP A 31 0.26 -2.61 0.37
N GLY A 32 -0.83 -2.50 -0.41
CA GLY A 32 -0.80 -2.13 -1.82
C GLY A 32 -0.48 -3.30 -2.77
N SER A 33 -0.46 -4.55 -2.29
CA SER A 33 -0.32 -5.73 -3.13
C SER A 33 -1.65 -6.12 -3.78
N CYS A 34 -1.64 -6.48 -5.07
CA CYS A 34 -2.85 -6.87 -5.79
C CYS A 34 -3.16 -8.35 -5.58
N ASN A 35 -4.39 -8.67 -5.22
CA ASN A 35 -4.90 -10.04 -5.08
C ASN A 35 -5.49 -10.54 -6.40
N VAL A 36 -4.69 -10.49 -7.47
CA VAL A 36 -5.09 -10.89 -8.82
C VAL A 36 -4.05 -11.88 -9.34
N TYR A 37 -4.53 -13.03 -9.79
CA TYR A 37 -3.71 -14.06 -10.41
C TYR A 37 -4.08 -14.15 -11.89
N PHE A 38 -3.12 -13.85 -12.76
CA PHE A 38 -3.27 -14.09 -14.19
C PHE A 38 -3.02 -15.59 -14.46
N LYS A 39 -3.93 -16.25 -15.15
CA LYS A 39 -3.80 -17.66 -15.54
C LYS A 39 -3.67 -17.74 -17.06
N HIS A 40 -2.65 -18.44 -17.55
CA HIS A 40 -2.28 -18.58 -18.96
C HIS A 40 -1.89 -17.26 -19.63
N ILE A 41 -0.72 -16.71 -19.30
CA ILE A 41 -0.08 -15.72 -20.16
C ILE A 41 0.62 -16.52 -21.27
N PHE A 42 0.07 -16.52 -22.48
CA PHE A 42 0.70 -17.20 -23.61
C PHE A 42 2.05 -16.51 -23.92
N GLY A 43 3.15 -17.26 -23.98
CA GLY A 43 4.49 -16.75 -24.31
C GLY A 43 5.42 -16.40 -23.12
N GLU A 44 5.09 -16.83 -21.90
CA GLU A 44 5.78 -16.45 -20.64
C GLU A 44 7.32 -16.46 -20.71
N TRP A 45 7.96 -17.56 -21.12
CA TRP A 45 9.43 -17.64 -21.08
C TRP A 45 10.13 -16.78 -22.14
N GLU A 46 9.58 -16.69 -23.35
CA GLU A 46 10.20 -15.91 -24.42
C GLU A 46 10.16 -14.41 -24.11
N SER A 47 9.06 -13.92 -23.53
CA SER A 47 8.94 -12.51 -23.14
C SER A 47 9.86 -12.16 -21.96
N TYR A 48 10.03 -13.05 -20.97
CA TYR A 48 10.95 -12.80 -19.85
C TYR A 48 12.43 -12.89 -20.24
N VAL A 49 12.78 -13.74 -21.21
CA VAL A 49 14.15 -13.84 -21.72
C VAL A 49 14.49 -12.68 -22.66
N ALA A 50 13.53 -12.20 -23.45
CA ALA A 50 13.72 -11.00 -24.28
C ALA A 50 13.98 -9.75 -23.43
N ASP A 51 13.43 -9.69 -22.22
CA ASP A 51 13.65 -8.61 -21.26
C ASP A 51 14.43 -9.09 -20.01
N ILE A 52 15.61 -9.67 -20.27
CA ILE A 52 16.44 -10.27 -19.22
C ILE A 52 16.92 -9.24 -18.18
N PHE A 53 17.13 -7.99 -18.58
CA PHE A 53 17.65 -6.94 -17.70
C PHE A 53 16.60 -6.52 -16.67
N THR A 54 15.36 -6.23 -17.09
CA THR A 54 14.30 -5.86 -16.13
C THR A 54 13.95 -7.04 -15.24
N THR A 55 13.92 -8.26 -15.81
CA THR A 55 13.65 -9.50 -15.07
C THR A 55 14.69 -9.70 -13.96
N LEU A 56 15.98 -9.52 -14.26
CA LEU A 56 17.05 -9.63 -13.27
C LEU A 56 16.94 -8.56 -12.16
N VAL A 57 16.57 -7.33 -12.54
CA VAL A 57 16.36 -6.22 -11.59
C VAL A 57 15.13 -6.44 -10.71
N ASP A 58 14.09 -7.11 -11.19
CA ASP A 58 12.85 -7.35 -10.44
C ASP A 58 12.90 -8.56 -9.50
N ILE A 59 13.73 -9.55 -9.83
CA ILE A 59 13.93 -10.78 -9.02
C ILE A 59 14.42 -10.44 -7.61
N LYS A 60 14.06 -11.23 -6.59
CA LYS A 60 14.52 -10.99 -5.20
C LYS A 60 16.05 -11.07 -5.09
N TRP A 61 16.66 -10.23 -4.23
CA TRP A 61 18.11 -10.21 -3.97
C TRP A 61 18.73 -11.60 -3.78
N ARG A 62 18.08 -12.50 -3.04
CA ARG A 62 18.56 -13.88 -2.83
C ARG A 62 18.81 -14.63 -4.14
N HIS A 63 17.88 -14.55 -5.09
CA HIS A 63 18.01 -15.24 -6.37
C HIS A 63 19.00 -14.50 -7.29
N MET A 64 19.04 -13.17 -7.24
CA MET A 64 20.05 -12.40 -7.98
C MET A 64 21.47 -12.80 -7.57
N PHE A 65 21.75 -12.90 -6.27
CA PHE A 65 23.05 -13.37 -5.78
C PHE A 65 23.37 -14.80 -6.25
N VAL A 66 22.39 -15.71 -6.20
CA VAL A 66 22.58 -17.08 -6.71
C VAL A 66 22.91 -17.09 -8.19
N ILE A 67 22.21 -16.31 -9.01
CA ILE A 67 22.45 -16.20 -10.46
C ILE A 67 23.86 -15.67 -10.73
N PHE A 68 24.29 -14.62 -10.02
CA PHE A 68 25.63 -14.05 -10.17
C PHE A 68 26.74 -14.99 -9.71
N SER A 69 26.57 -15.65 -8.57
CA SER A 69 27.51 -16.67 -8.12
C SER A 69 27.61 -17.83 -9.12
N LEU A 70 26.48 -18.26 -9.68
CA LEU A 70 26.45 -19.32 -10.67
C LEU A 70 27.15 -18.90 -11.98
N SER A 71 26.98 -17.66 -12.45
CA SER A 71 27.67 -17.18 -13.65
C SER A 71 29.20 -17.14 -13.48
N TYR A 72 29.71 -16.75 -12.30
CA TYR A 72 31.14 -16.82 -12.02
C TYR A 72 31.64 -18.27 -11.97
N ILE A 73 30.95 -19.15 -11.23
CA ILE A 73 31.37 -20.55 -11.12
C ILE A 73 31.36 -21.25 -12.48
N LEU A 74 30.33 -21.02 -13.30
CA LEU A 74 30.24 -21.61 -14.64
C LEU A 74 31.33 -21.09 -15.59
N SER A 75 31.68 -19.81 -15.51
CA SER A 75 32.79 -19.25 -16.32
C SER A 75 34.16 -19.81 -15.89
N TRP A 76 34.43 -19.91 -14.59
CA TRP A 76 35.64 -20.55 -14.07
C TRP A 76 35.74 -22.03 -14.46
N LEU A 77 34.61 -22.75 -14.41
CA LEU A 77 34.58 -24.15 -14.85
C LEU A 77 34.80 -24.29 -16.36
N PHE A 78 34.21 -23.40 -17.16
CA PHE A 78 34.38 -23.41 -18.61
C PHE A 78 35.84 -23.16 -19.00
N PHE A 79 36.46 -22.07 -18.52
CA PHE A 79 37.86 -21.78 -18.84
C PHE A 79 38.82 -22.78 -18.18
N GLY A 80 38.53 -23.24 -16.96
CA GLY A 80 39.27 -24.32 -16.31
C GLY A 80 39.27 -25.60 -17.13
N LEU A 81 38.13 -25.97 -17.73
CA LEU A 81 38.03 -27.09 -18.67
C LEU A 81 38.84 -26.83 -19.94
N VAL A 82 38.78 -25.63 -20.52
CA VAL A 82 39.58 -25.27 -21.71
C VAL A 82 41.08 -25.38 -21.43
N PHE A 83 41.59 -24.83 -20.33
CA PHE A 83 43.02 -24.96 -19.97
C PHE A 83 43.41 -26.41 -19.67
N TRP A 84 42.52 -27.19 -19.06
CA TRP A 84 42.77 -28.61 -18.84
C TRP A 84 42.86 -29.38 -20.16
N LEU A 85 42.00 -29.07 -21.13
CA LEU A 85 42.07 -29.67 -22.48
C LEU A 85 43.33 -29.24 -23.23
N ILE A 86 43.77 -27.99 -23.11
CA ILE A 86 45.05 -27.51 -23.68
C ILE A 86 46.21 -28.30 -23.08
N ALA A 87 46.23 -28.44 -21.75
CA ALA A 87 47.26 -29.19 -21.05
C ALA A 87 47.30 -30.68 -21.45
N ILE A 88 46.13 -31.32 -21.67
CA ILE A 88 46.05 -32.69 -22.18
C ILE A 88 46.59 -32.80 -23.60
N GLN A 89 46.18 -31.88 -24.48
CA GLN A 89 46.54 -31.91 -25.89
C GLN A 89 48.04 -31.65 -26.10
N HIS A 90 48.66 -30.81 -25.26
CA HIS A 90 50.09 -30.52 -25.30
C HIS A 90 50.93 -31.62 -24.63
N GLY A 91 50.35 -32.35 -23.67
CA GLY A 91 51.05 -33.40 -22.91
C GLY A 91 51.56 -32.96 -21.53
N ASP A 92 51.20 -31.76 -21.08
CA ASP A 92 51.66 -31.13 -19.82
C ASP A 92 51.33 -31.92 -18.54
N LEU A 93 50.39 -32.87 -18.62
CA LEU A 93 49.99 -33.71 -17.49
C LEU A 93 51.04 -34.80 -17.20
N VAL A 94 51.86 -35.18 -18.17
CA VAL A 94 52.94 -36.13 -17.99
C VAL A 94 54.17 -35.35 -17.53
N HIS A 95 54.73 -35.73 -16.37
CA HIS A 95 55.94 -35.10 -15.84
C HIS A 95 57.15 -35.52 -16.69
N ASP A 96 57.44 -34.74 -17.72
CA ASP A 96 58.66 -34.84 -18.51
C ASP A 96 59.46 -33.54 -18.32
N GLU A 97 60.73 -33.66 -17.92
CA GLU A 97 61.58 -32.50 -17.60
C GLU A 97 62.04 -31.76 -18.87
N GLU A 98 61.87 -32.36 -20.06
CA GLU A 98 62.27 -31.77 -21.33
C GLU A 98 61.20 -30.90 -22.00
N ILE A 99 59.94 -30.95 -21.55
CA ILE A 99 58.82 -30.21 -22.16
C ILE A 99 58.50 -28.97 -21.34
N THR A 100 58.61 -27.79 -21.94
CA THR A 100 58.11 -26.54 -21.36
C THR A 100 56.57 -26.52 -21.42
N PRO A 101 55.86 -26.51 -20.28
CA PRO A 101 54.41 -26.64 -20.28
C PRO A 101 53.73 -25.35 -20.74
N CYS A 102 52.54 -25.42 -21.33
CA CYS A 102 51.76 -24.24 -21.71
C CYS A 102 51.37 -23.37 -20.50
N VAL A 103 51.02 -24.02 -19.39
CA VAL A 103 50.72 -23.37 -18.11
C VAL A 103 51.45 -24.13 -17.00
N ALA A 104 52.34 -23.43 -16.31
CA ALA A 104 53.15 -24.01 -15.26
C ALA A 104 52.29 -24.54 -14.11
N LYS A 105 52.67 -25.71 -13.57
CA LYS A 105 52.08 -26.33 -12.36
C LYS A 105 50.59 -26.69 -12.47
N VAL A 106 50.09 -26.94 -13.69
CA VAL A 106 48.75 -27.48 -13.93
C VAL A 106 48.84 -29.00 -14.18
N HIS A 107 48.66 -29.80 -13.14
CA HIS A 107 48.77 -31.27 -13.20
C HIS A 107 47.42 -32.01 -13.09
N SER A 108 46.34 -31.30 -12.80
CA SER A 108 45.00 -31.88 -12.63
C SER A 108 43.93 -30.89 -13.06
N PHE A 109 42.70 -31.37 -13.25
CA PHE A 109 41.55 -30.50 -13.52
C PHE A 109 41.37 -29.43 -12.42
N THR A 110 41.57 -29.79 -11.16
CA THR A 110 41.54 -28.83 -10.04
C THR A 110 42.61 -27.76 -10.18
N GLY A 111 43.82 -28.13 -10.64
CA GLY A 111 44.88 -27.16 -10.92
C GLY A 111 44.52 -26.18 -12.05
N ALA A 112 43.89 -26.68 -13.12
CA ALA A 112 43.42 -25.85 -14.23
C ALA A 112 42.24 -24.94 -13.83
N PHE A 113 41.31 -25.46 -13.02
CA PHE A 113 40.22 -24.67 -12.44
C PHE A 113 40.74 -23.55 -11.54
N LEU A 114 41.70 -23.84 -10.66
CA LEU A 114 42.33 -22.83 -9.82
C LEU A 114 43.06 -21.78 -10.64
N PHE A 115 43.79 -22.17 -11.70
CA PHE A 115 44.39 -21.21 -12.63
C PHE A 115 43.34 -20.32 -13.28
N SER A 116 42.26 -20.89 -13.81
CA SER A 116 41.16 -20.12 -14.41
C SER A 116 40.54 -19.13 -13.42
N LEU A 117 40.30 -19.54 -12.17
CA LEU A 117 39.80 -18.67 -11.12
C LEU A 117 40.79 -17.54 -10.83
N GLU A 118 42.08 -17.85 -10.64
CA GLU A 118 43.15 -16.90 -10.36
C GLU A 118 43.30 -15.85 -11.47
N THR A 119 43.19 -16.27 -12.74
CA THR A 119 43.25 -15.40 -13.92
C THR A 119 42.02 -14.52 -14.04
N GLN A 120 40.81 -15.09 -13.92
CA GLN A 120 39.57 -14.32 -14.11
C GLN A 120 39.32 -13.31 -12.99
N THR A 121 39.58 -13.70 -11.74
CA THR A 121 39.41 -12.82 -10.58
C THR A 121 40.58 -11.85 -10.39
N THR A 122 41.62 -11.95 -11.23
CA THR A 122 42.83 -11.13 -11.16
C THR A 122 43.60 -11.23 -9.83
N ILE A 123 43.42 -12.35 -9.11
CA ILE A 123 44.20 -12.62 -7.88
C ILE A 123 45.66 -12.91 -8.24
N GLY A 124 45.88 -13.76 -9.25
CA GLY A 124 47.20 -14.03 -9.83
C GLY A 124 48.29 -14.36 -8.80
N TYR A 125 48.14 -15.44 -8.03
CA TYR A 125 49.15 -15.83 -7.02
C TYR A 125 50.55 -16.05 -7.59
N GLY A 126 50.67 -16.30 -8.90
CA GLY A 126 51.94 -16.45 -9.61
C GLY A 126 52.55 -17.85 -9.52
N PHE A 127 51.96 -18.76 -8.73
CA PHE A 127 52.36 -20.17 -8.69
C PHE A 127 52.00 -20.94 -9.96
N ARG A 128 50.88 -20.57 -10.61
CA ARG A 128 50.45 -21.05 -11.92
C ARG A 128 50.52 -19.89 -12.90
N CYS A 129 51.33 -20.03 -13.94
CA CYS A 129 51.60 -18.96 -14.89
C CYS A 129 51.60 -19.51 -16.31
N VAL A 130 51.08 -18.73 -17.25
CA VAL A 130 51.14 -19.03 -18.69
C VAL A 130 52.57 -18.84 -19.19
N THR A 131 53.03 -19.73 -20.06
CA THR A 131 54.35 -19.65 -20.72
C THR A 131 54.20 -19.14 -22.15
N GLU A 132 55.32 -18.82 -22.80
CA GLU A 132 55.33 -18.30 -24.17
C GLU A 132 55.20 -19.39 -25.26
N GLU A 133 55.20 -20.66 -24.86
CA GLU A 133 55.20 -21.82 -25.79
C GLU A 133 53.90 -21.94 -26.58
N CYS A 134 52.76 -21.78 -25.89
CA CYS A 134 51.46 -22.09 -26.45
C CYS A 134 50.66 -20.82 -26.75
N SER A 135 50.69 -20.38 -28.01
CA SER A 135 49.93 -19.22 -28.49
C SER A 135 48.42 -19.34 -28.23
N VAL A 136 47.88 -20.56 -28.26
CA VAL A 136 46.47 -20.85 -27.93
C VAL A 136 46.18 -20.55 -26.45
N ALA A 137 47.08 -20.87 -25.53
CA ALA A 137 46.90 -20.58 -24.10
C ALA A 137 46.92 -19.07 -23.85
N ILE A 138 47.83 -18.33 -24.51
CA ILE A 138 47.89 -16.86 -24.44
C ILE A 138 46.58 -16.25 -24.97
N LEU A 139 46.09 -16.70 -26.12
CA LEU A 139 44.82 -16.24 -26.68
C LEU A 139 43.65 -16.50 -25.73
N MET A 140 43.60 -17.67 -25.09
CA MET A 140 42.55 -17.99 -24.11
C MET A 140 42.61 -17.11 -22.87
N VAL A 141 43.80 -16.78 -22.36
CA VAL A 141 43.96 -15.82 -21.24
C VAL A 141 43.44 -14.44 -21.63
N VAL A 142 43.73 -13.97 -22.86
CA VAL A 142 43.22 -12.68 -23.37
C VAL A 142 41.68 -12.71 -23.47
N LEU A 143 41.11 -13.75 -24.07
CA LEU A 143 39.66 -13.90 -24.20
C LEU A 143 38.97 -13.99 -22.83
N GLN A 144 39.56 -14.73 -21.89
CA GLN A 144 39.07 -14.85 -20.52
C GLN A 144 39.07 -13.49 -19.81
N SER A 145 40.15 -12.71 -19.97
CA SER A 145 40.26 -11.38 -19.36
C SER A 145 39.18 -10.42 -19.90
N VAL A 146 38.96 -10.41 -21.22
CA VAL A 146 37.90 -9.59 -21.83
C VAL A 146 36.51 -10.03 -21.37
N LEU A 147 36.23 -11.33 -21.35
CA LEU A 147 34.93 -11.85 -20.92
C LEU A 147 34.67 -11.54 -19.43
N SER A 148 35.70 -11.60 -18.58
CA SER A 148 35.59 -11.24 -17.16
C SER A 148 35.10 -9.81 -16.99
N CYS A 149 35.74 -8.86 -17.68
CA CYS A 149 35.36 -7.45 -17.63
C CYS A 149 33.90 -7.23 -18.06
N ILE A 150 33.41 -7.98 -19.07
CA ILE A 150 32.03 -7.92 -19.53
C ILE A 150 31.06 -8.44 -18.45
N ILE A 151 31.36 -9.59 -17.86
CA ILE A 151 30.55 -10.19 -16.79
C ILE A 151 30.48 -9.25 -15.58
N ASP A 152 31.63 -8.71 -15.15
CA ASP A 152 31.72 -7.79 -14.01
C ASP A 152 30.91 -6.51 -14.26
N THR A 153 31.01 -5.95 -15.47
CA THR A 153 30.24 -4.76 -15.86
C THR A 153 28.74 -5.02 -15.80
N PHE A 154 28.28 -6.18 -16.29
CA PHE A 154 26.87 -6.54 -16.26
C PHE A 154 26.36 -6.73 -14.82
N ILE A 155 27.13 -7.42 -13.97
CA ILE A 155 26.78 -7.67 -12.58
C ILE A 155 26.71 -6.36 -11.79
N ILE A 156 27.73 -5.51 -11.91
CA ILE A 156 27.75 -4.20 -11.24
C ILE A 156 26.61 -3.31 -11.76
N GLY A 157 26.39 -3.27 -13.08
CA GLY A 157 25.31 -2.50 -13.69
C GLY A 157 23.92 -2.94 -13.20
N ALA A 158 23.66 -4.24 -13.18
CA ALA A 158 22.40 -4.79 -12.68
C ALA A 158 22.23 -4.57 -11.17
N ALA A 159 23.31 -4.72 -10.37
CA ALA A 159 23.27 -4.44 -8.94
C ALA A 159 23.00 -2.96 -8.64
N LEU A 160 23.63 -2.04 -9.37
CA LEU A 160 23.40 -0.60 -9.25
C LEU A 160 21.98 -0.23 -9.67
N ALA A 161 21.48 -0.76 -10.80
CA ALA A 161 20.11 -0.54 -11.24
C ALA A 161 19.09 -1.06 -10.21
N LYS A 162 19.36 -2.22 -9.61
CA LYS A 162 18.53 -2.78 -8.55
C LYS A 162 18.56 -1.97 -7.27
N MET A 163 19.72 -1.45 -6.86
CA MET A 163 19.82 -0.55 -5.71
C MET A 163 19.10 0.77 -5.97
N ALA A 164 19.17 1.29 -7.19
CA ALA A 164 18.43 2.47 -7.62
C ALA A 164 16.92 2.22 -7.67
N THR A 165 16.48 0.99 -7.91
CA THR A 165 15.07 0.59 -7.91
C THR A 165 14.51 0.64 -6.49
N ALA A 166 13.98 1.80 -6.13
CA ALA A 166 13.52 2.20 -4.80
C ALA A 166 12.19 1.54 -4.34
N ARG A 167 12.04 0.22 -4.55
CA ARG A 167 10.84 -0.55 -4.15
C ARG A 167 10.58 -0.50 -2.64
N LYS A 168 11.61 -0.29 -1.82
CA LYS A 168 11.45 -0.13 -0.36
C LYS A 168 11.07 1.29 0.07
N ARG A 169 11.19 2.30 -0.80
CA ARG A 169 10.88 3.70 -0.44
C ARG A 169 9.37 3.95 -0.32
N ALA A 170 8.55 3.23 -1.09
CA ALA A 170 7.09 3.28 -0.97
C ALA A 170 6.55 2.74 0.37
N GLN A 171 7.37 2.03 1.17
CA GLN A 171 6.94 1.49 2.47
C GLN A 171 7.00 2.50 3.62
N THR A 172 7.57 3.70 3.42
CA THR A 172 7.64 4.74 4.47
C THR A 172 6.37 5.56 4.58
N ILE A 173 5.64 5.69 3.46
CA ILE A 173 4.34 6.36 3.42
C ILE A 173 3.28 5.34 3.82
N ARG A 174 2.46 5.72 4.79
CA ARG A 174 1.35 4.87 5.24
C ARG A 174 0.03 5.59 5.11
N PHE A 175 -0.98 4.80 4.80
CA PHE A 175 -2.38 5.20 4.87
C PHE A 175 -2.92 4.82 6.25
N SER A 176 -3.94 5.53 6.72
CA SER A 176 -4.69 5.09 7.91
C SER A 176 -5.29 3.71 7.69
N TYR A 177 -5.39 2.92 8.76
CA TYR A 177 -6.01 1.60 8.64
C TYR A 177 -7.51 1.73 8.35
N TYR A 178 -8.17 2.64 9.06
CA TYR A 178 -9.59 2.97 8.88
C TYR A 178 -9.77 4.24 8.05
N ALA A 179 -10.86 4.31 7.32
CA ALA A 179 -11.40 5.57 6.80
C ALA A 179 -12.57 5.99 7.70
N THR A 180 -12.89 7.28 7.76
CA THR A 180 -13.99 7.79 8.58
C THR A 180 -14.98 8.54 7.72
N VAL A 181 -16.26 8.45 8.07
CA VAL A 181 -17.33 9.27 7.50
C VAL A 181 -17.87 10.15 8.60
N GLY A 182 -17.91 11.46 8.37
CA GLY A 182 -18.38 12.43 9.35
C GLY A 182 -18.77 13.75 8.70
N LEU A 183 -19.45 14.60 9.48
CA LEU A 183 -19.79 15.95 9.05
C LEU A 183 -18.56 16.86 9.12
N ARG A 184 -18.34 17.62 8.06
CA ARG A 184 -17.36 18.71 7.99
C ARG A 184 -17.98 19.85 7.19
N ASP A 185 -18.00 21.05 7.77
CA ASP A 185 -18.60 22.24 7.16
C ASP A 185 -20.03 21.96 6.65
N ASP A 186 -20.83 21.30 7.50
CA ASP A 186 -22.21 20.88 7.25
C ASP A 186 -22.41 19.92 6.07
N LYS A 187 -21.34 19.31 5.56
CA LYS A 187 -21.42 18.29 4.51
C LYS A 187 -20.89 16.94 4.99
N LEU A 188 -21.47 15.87 4.46
CA LEU A 188 -21.01 14.53 4.78
C LEU A 188 -19.75 14.23 3.96
N CYS A 189 -18.65 13.90 4.63
CA CYS A 189 -17.35 13.71 4.01
C CYS A 189 -16.76 12.35 4.36
N LEU A 190 -16.19 11.67 3.37
CA LEU A 190 -15.32 10.51 3.55
C LEU A 190 -13.88 11.00 3.71
N MET A 191 -13.20 10.50 4.73
CA MET A 191 -11.86 10.95 5.11
C MET A 191 -10.93 9.76 5.38
N TRP A 192 -9.67 9.90 4.99
CA TRP A 192 -8.59 9.01 5.40
C TRP A 192 -7.30 9.79 5.57
N ARG A 193 -6.31 9.22 6.24
CA ARG A 193 -5.01 9.87 6.43
C ARG A 193 -3.95 9.25 5.58
N ILE A 194 -3.02 10.10 5.17
CA ILE A 194 -1.74 9.72 4.60
C ILE A 194 -0.64 10.43 5.40
N GLY A 195 0.44 9.73 5.68
CA GLY A 195 1.57 10.27 6.44
C GLY A 195 2.88 9.66 5.97
N ASP A 196 3.92 10.48 5.94
CA ASP A 196 5.29 10.01 5.80
C ASP A 196 5.92 9.91 7.20
N PHE A 197 6.47 8.75 7.51
CA PHE A 197 7.10 8.48 8.81
C PHE A 197 8.62 8.65 8.77
N ARG A 198 9.17 9.19 7.67
CA ARG A 198 10.58 9.52 7.56
C ARG A 198 10.85 10.93 8.09
N PRO A 199 11.83 11.11 9.01
CA PRO A 199 12.17 12.44 9.50
C PRO A 199 12.79 13.31 8.39
N ASN A 200 12.50 14.61 8.42
CA ASN A 200 13.06 15.63 7.51
C ASN A 200 12.88 15.30 6.01
N HIS A 201 11.76 14.68 5.66
CA HIS A 201 11.39 14.40 4.27
C HIS A 201 10.09 15.13 3.97
N MET A 202 10.08 15.85 2.86
CA MET A 202 8.91 16.57 2.37
C MET A 202 8.62 16.01 1.00
N VAL A 203 7.38 15.56 0.79
CA VAL A 203 7.00 14.92 -0.46
C VAL A 203 5.78 15.61 -1.02
N GLU A 204 5.90 16.18 -2.21
CA GLU A 204 4.75 16.63 -2.97
C GLU A 204 4.22 15.49 -3.85
N GLY A 205 2.90 15.32 -3.87
CA GLY A 205 2.28 14.29 -4.68
C GLY A 205 0.80 14.50 -4.90
N THR A 206 0.25 13.65 -5.77
CA THR A 206 -1.16 13.62 -6.13
C THR A 206 -1.83 12.38 -5.55
N VAL A 207 -2.95 12.58 -4.87
CA VAL A 207 -3.82 11.53 -4.36
C VAL A 207 -4.94 11.28 -5.37
N ARG A 208 -5.26 10.02 -5.58
CA ARG A 208 -6.41 9.56 -6.37
C ARG A 208 -7.20 8.55 -5.56
N ALA A 209 -8.52 8.57 -5.71
CA ALA A 209 -9.40 7.58 -5.10
C ALA A 209 -10.43 7.10 -6.11
N GLN A 210 -10.67 5.80 -6.13
CA GLN A 210 -11.62 5.14 -7.02
C GLN A 210 -12.49 4.18 -6.23
N LEU A 211 -13.79 4.22 -6.48
CA LEU A 211 -14.75 3.26 -5.98
C LEU A 211 -14.82 2.08 -6.95
N LEU A 212 -14.48 0.90 -6.44
CA LEU A 212 -14.60 -0.37 -7.12
C LEU A 212 -15.90 -1.06 -6.67
N ARG A 213 -16.81 -1.32 -7.62
CA ARG A 213 -18.00 -2.14 -7.40
C ARG A 213 -17.96 -3.38 -8.28
N TYR A 214 -18.43 -4.49 -7.73
CA TYR A 214 -18.61 -5.73 -8.48
C TYR A 214 -20.06 -5.82 -8.93
N MET A 215 -20.25 -5.88 -10.24
CA MET A 215 -21.55 -6.03 -10.87
C MET A 215 -21.64 -7.43 -11.46
N GLU A 216 -22.71 -8.15 -11.16
CA GLU A 216 -23.04 -9.40 -11.82
C GLU A 216 -24.04 -9.08 -12.93
N ASP A 217 -23.65 -9.30 -14.18
CA ASP A 217 -24.53 -9.12 -15.31
C ASP A 217 -25.63 -10.19 -15.31
N LYS A 218 -26.72 -9.94 -16.05
CA LYS A 218 -27.86 -10.88 -16.18
C LYS A 218 -27.46 -12.30 -16.64
N GLU A 219 -26.29 -12.41 -17.26
CA GLU A 219 -25.68 -13.65 -17.76
C GLU A 219 -24.76 -14.34 -16.74
N GLY A 220 -24.69 -13.84 -15.50
CA GLY A 220 -23.82 -14.37 -14.44
C GLY A 220 -22.33 -14.02 -14.62
N ARG A 221 -22.00 -13.06 -15.50
CA ARG A 221 -20.64 -12.57 -15.67
C ARG A 221 -20.32 -11.52 -14.60
N MET A 222 -19.17 -11.66 -13.97
CA MET A 222 -18.69 -10.70 -12.98
C MET A 222 -17.88 -9.60 -13.67
N THR A 223 -18.39 -8.37 -13.65
CA THR A 223 -17.74 -7.18 -14.18
C THR A 223 -17.32 -6.26 -13.03
N MET A 224 -16.16 -5.61 -13.16
CA MET A 224 -15.66 -4.63 -12.20
C MET A 224 -15.90 -3.22 -12.74
N GLU A 225 -16.68 -2.41 -12.04
CA GLU A 225 -16.92 -1.01 -12.37
C GLU A 225 -16.06 -0.11 -11.49
N TYR A 226 -15.30 0.79 -12.11
CA TYR A 226 -14.45 1.78 -11.43
C TYR A 226 -15.08 3.16 -11.59
N LYS A 227 -15.32 3.87 -10.48
CA LYS A 227 -15.80 5.25 -10.48
C LYS A 227 -14.88 6.14 -9.69
N ASP A 228 -14.41 7.23 -10.28
CA ASP A 228 -13.52 8.17 -9.61
C ASP A 228 -14.26 8.92 -8.49
N LEU A 229 -13.57 9.14 -7.37
CA LEU A 229 -14.04 9.96 -6.26
C LEU A 229 -13.33 11.31 -6.29
N LYS A 230 -14.10 12.38 -6.44
CA LYS A 230 -13.58 13.75 -6.49
C LYS A 230 -13.08 14.20 -5.12
N LEU A 231 -11.79 14.50 -5.01
CA LEU A 231 -11.18 14.93 -3.75
C LEU A 231 -11.21 16.46 -3.63
N LEU A 232 -11.33 16.97 -2.41
CA LEU A 232 -11.14 18.39 -2.12
C LEU A 232 -9.66 18.78 -2.15
N ASN A 233 -8.78 17.85 -1.77
CA ASN A 233 -7.33 18.01 -1.73
C ASN A 233 -6.64 16.85 -2.46
N ASP A 234 -6.58 16.93 -3.79
CA ASP A 234 -5.89 15.96 -4.64
C ASP A 234 -4.37 16.20 -4.70
N GLN A 235 -3.92 17.45 -4.70
CA GLN A 235 -2.50 17.82 -4.59
C GLN A 235 -2.15 18.14 -3.14
N VAL A 236 -1.18 17.41 -2.59
CA VAL A 236 -0.79 17.56 -1.19
C VAL A 236 0.73 17.54 -1.02
N ILE A 237 1.22 18.38 -0.11
CA ILE A 237 2.60 18.36 0.37
C ILE A 237 2.61 17.64 1.72
N LEU A 238 3.26 16.48 1.75
CA LEU A 238 3.32 15.59 2.88
C LEU A 238 4.58 15.89 3.72
N VAL A 239 4.44 16.82 4.67
CA VAL A 239 5.42 17.08 5.75
C VAL A 239 4.91 16.53 7.09
N THR A 240 3.62 16.70 7.33
CA THR A 240 2.89 16.14 8.46
C THR A 240 1.76 15.28 7.93
N PRO A 241 1.18 14.37 8.74
CA PRO A 241 0.05 13.57 8.29
C PRO A 241 -1.12 14.44 7.81
N VAL A 242 -1.52 14.25 6.55
CA VAL A 242 -2.60 14.98 5.92
C VAL A 242 -3.85 14.10 5.91
N THR A 243 -5.00 14.71 6.23
CA THR A 243 -6.30 14.05 6.05
C THR A 243 -6.84 14.40 4.67
N ILE A 244 -7.00 13.39 3.83
CA ILE A 244 -7.61 13.50 2.51
C ILE A 244 -9.13 13.46 2.67
N VAL A 245 -9.82 14.33 1.95
CA VAL A 245 -11.26 14.53 2.09
C VAL A 245 -11.93 14.39 0.74
N HIS A 246 -12.93 13.50 0.69
CA HIS A 246 -13.90 13.41 -0.37
C HIS A 246 -15.24 13.92 0.16
N GLU A 247 -15.72 15.03 -0.39
CA GLU A 247 -17.07 15.52 -0.13
C GLU A 247 -18.08 14.63 -0.84
N ILE A 248 -19.09 14.13 -0.11
CA ILE A 248 -20.15 13.30 -0.69
C ILE A 248 -21.24 14.23 -1.23
N ASP A 249 -20.99 14.77 -2.41
CA ASP A 249 -21.92 15.63 -3.16
C ASP A 249 -22.87 14.80 -4.05
N HIS A 250 -23.74 15.48 -4.81
CA HIS A 250 -24.69 14.84 -5.73
C HIS A 250 -24.02 14.06 -6.86
N ASP A 251 -22.79 14.41 -7.23
CA ASP A 251 -22.01 13.72 -8.27
C ASP A 251 -21.25 12.50 -7.72
N SER A 252 -21.12 12.41 -6.40
CA SER A 252 -20.45 11.29 -5.74
C SER A 252 -21.20 9.97 -5.93
N PRO A 253 -20.52 8.86 -6.27
CA PRO A 253 -21.13 7.54 -6.32
C PRO A 253 -21.49 6.99 -4.92
N LEU A 254 -21.17 7.74 -3.86
CA LEU A 254 -21.55 7.46 -2.47
C LEU A 254 -22.73 8.32 -1.99
N TYR A 255 -23.32 9.16 -2.85
CA TYR A 255 -24.37 10.10 -2.47
C TYR A 255 -25.60 9.47 -1.79
N GLY A 256 -25.99 8.28 -2.27
CA GLY A 256 -27.08 7.49 -1.71
C GLY A 256 -26.70 6.57 -0.55
N LEU A 257 -25.45 6.58 -0.09
CA LEU A 257 -24.96 5.67 0.93
C LEU A 257 -25.37 6.14 2.33
N ASP A 258 -26.11 5.31 3.06
CA ASP A 258 -26.45 5.54 4.47
C ASP A 258 -25.67 4.59 5.40
N ARG A 259 -25.76 4.80 6.73
CA ARG A 259 -25.04 3.97 7.72
C ARG A 259 -25.43 2.49 7.66
N LYS A 260 -26.70 2.17 7.37
CA LYS A 260 -27.21 0.79 7.30
C LYS A 260 -26.79 0.10 6.00
N ALA A 261 -26.73 0.84 4.92
CA ALA A 261 -26.28 0.45 3.60
C ALA A 261 -24.78 0.20 3.62
N LEU A 262 -23.97 1.06 4.25
CA LEU A 262 -22.53 0.83 4.42
C LEU A 262 -22.23 -0.54 5.06
N ALA A 263 -23.01 -0.95 6.06
CA ALA A 263 -22.82 -2.26 6.71
C ALA A 263 -23.23 -3.46 5.82
N LYS A 264 -24.05 -3.24 4.78
CA LYS A 264 -24.60 -4.29 3.92
C LYS A 264 -23.98 -4.34 2.53
N ASP A 265 -23.55 -3.20 2.02
CA ASP A 265 -23.05 -2.98 0.67
C ASP A 265 -21.67 -3.64 0.49
N SER A 266 -21.34 -3.95 -0.75
CA SER A 266 -20.11 -4.64 -1.13
C SER A 266 -19.38 -3.84 -2.20
N PHE A 267 -18.48 -2.98 -1.74
CA PHE A 267 -17.58 -2.19 -2.58
C PHE A 267 -16.19 -2.15 -1.96
N GLU A 268 -15.22 -1.60 -2.70
CA GLU A 268 -13.88 -1.34 -2.21
C GLU A 268 -13.45 0.05 -2.69
N ILE A 269 -12.90 0.86 -1.79
CA ILE A 269 -12.36 2.18 -2.15
C ILE A 269 -10.86 2.02 -2.31
N LEU A 270 -10.37 2.14 -3.54
CA LEU A 270 -8.95 2.11 -3.87
C LEU A 270 -8.39 3.51 -3.73
N VAL A 271 -7.34 3.67 -2.93
CA VAL A 271 -6.63 4.94 -2.75
C VAL A 271 -5.20 4.79 -3.25
N THR A 272 -4.75 5.79 -3.99
CA THR A 272 -3.42 5.83 -4.60
C THR A 272 -2.78 7.18 -4.33
N PHE A 273 -1.52 7.18 -3.90
CA PHE A 273 -0.70 8.37 -3.81
C PHE A 273 0.49 8.23 -4.74
N VAL A 274 0.61 9.15 -5.68
CA VAL A 274 1.72 9.24 -6.63
C VAL A 274 2.57 10.44 -6.26
N TYR A 275 3.86 10.24 -6.08
CA TYR A 275 4.79 11.30 -5.71
C TYR A 275 6.13 11.09 -6.38
N THR A 276 6.92 12.16 -6.50
CA THR A 276 8.28 12.07 -7.04
C THR A 276 9.28 12.09 -5.89
N GLY A 277 10.24 11.16 -5.89
CA GLY A 277 11.25 11.10 -4.83
C GLY A 277 12.41 12.07 -5.07
N ASP A 278 12.65 13.02 -4.16
CA ASP A 278 13.65 14.09 -4.31
C ASP A 278 15.06 13.60 -4.73
N SER A 279 15.52 12.50 -4.13
CA SER A 279 16.88 12.00 -4.33
C SER A 279 17.08 11.23 -5.65
N THR A 280 16.01 10.73 -6.27
CA THR A 280 16.10 9.87 -7.45
C THR A 280 15.40 10.46 -8.68
N GLY A 281 14.53 11.46 -8.50
CA GLY A 281 13.69 12.01 -9.57
C GLY A 281 12.66 11.02 -10.12
N THR A 282 12.57 9.82 -9.54
CA THR A 282 11.66 8.77 -9.98
C THR A 282 10.29 8.91 -9.33
N SER A 283 9.22 8.74 -10.10
CA SER A 283 7.87 8.67 -9.56
C SER A 283 7.64 7.36 -8.81
N HIS A 284 7.10 7.47 -7.61
CA HIS A 284 6.70 6.39 -6.72
C HIS A 284 5.18 6.37 -6.59
N GLN A 285 4.63 5.16 -6.45
CA GLN A 285 3.20 4.95 -6.24
C GLN A 285 2.98 4.11 -4.99
N SER A 286 2.23 4.64 -4.03
CA SER A 286 1.76 3.93 -2.85
C SER A 286 0.26 3.72 -2.95
N ARG A 287 -0.23 2.52 -2.64
CA ARG A 287 -1.65 2.17 -2.79
C ARG A 287 -2.17 1.50 -1.54
N SER A 288 -3.45 1.68 -1.26
CA SER A 288 -4.18 0.98 -0.21
C SER A 288 -5.65 0.87 -0.60
N SER A 289 -6.43 0.11 0.17
CA SER A 289 -7.87 -0.03 -0.05
C SER A 289 -8.64 0.09 1.25
N TYR A 290 -9.91 0.48 1.17
CA TYR A 290 -10.87 0.45 2.27
C TYR A 290 -12.09 -0.36 1.86
N VAL A 291 -12.38 -1.41 2.61
CA VAL A 291 -13.65 -2.13 2.48
C VAL A 291 -14.68 -1.53 3.45
N PRO A 292 -16.00 -1.72 3.25
CA PRO A 292 -17.04 -1.09 4.05
C PRO A 292 -16.90 -1.27 5.57
N ARG A 293 -16.42 -2.43 6.02
CA ARG A 293 -16.13 -2.71 7.44
C ARG A 293 -14.96 -1.91 8.04
N GLU A 294 -14.13 -1.29 7.20
CA GLU A 294 -13.01 -0.44 7.61
C GLU A 294 -13.36 1.05 7.50
N ILE A 295 -14.62 1.36 7.18
CA ILE A 295 -15.13 2.72 7.12
C ILE A 295 -15.95 2.96 8.39
N LEU A 296 -15.46 3.83 9.27
CA LEU A 296 -16.08 4.17 10.55
C LEU A 296 -17.03 5.36 10.37
N TRP A 297 -18.33 5.11 10.52
CA TRP A 297 -19.36 6.15 10.43
C TRP A 297 -19.52 6.91 11.75
N GLY A 298 -19.51 8.23 11.71
CA GLY A 298 -19.58 9.08 12.90
C GLY A 298 -18.27 9.15 13.66
N HIS A 299 -17.15 9.03 12.96
CA HIS A 299 -15.82 9.16 13.55
C HIS A 299 -15.06 10.33 12.91
N ARG A 300 -14.19 10.95 13.70
CA ARG A 300 -13.23 11.94 13.25
C ARG A 300 -11.85 11.55 13.76
N PHE A 301 -10.82 11.74 12.93
CA PHE A 301 -9.47 11.49 13.39
C PHE A 301 -8.99 12.52 14.43
N ASN A 302 -8.17 12.07 15.37
CA ASN A 302 -7.63 12.92 16.44
C ASN A 302 -6.51 13.84 15.93
N ASN A 303 -6.37 15.03 16.51
CA ASN A 303 -5.37 16.01 16.07
C ASN A 303 -3.93 15.54 16.35
N VAL A 304 -3.19 15.19 15.30
CA VAL A 304 -1.79 14.71 15.41
C VAL A 304 -0.77 15.82 15.61
N LEU A 305 -1.10 17.05 15.19
CA LEU A 305 -0.16 18.18 15.19
C LEU A 305 -0.29 18.98 16.48
N GLN A 306 0.81 19.08 17.22
CA GLN A 306 0.94 19.93 18.40
C GLN A 306 1.94 21.05 18.12
N VAL A 307 1.48 22.30 18.23
CA VAL A 307 2.33 23.46 18.06
C VAL A 307 3.09 23.73 19.36
N ARG A 308 4.44 23.69 19.31
CA ARG A 308 5.32 24.13 20.41
C ARG A 308 5.99 25.45 20.02
N LYS A 309 6.60 26.15 20.99
CA LYS A 309 7.17 27.49 20.79
C LYS A 309 8.28 27.57 19.72
N LYS A 310 9.03 26.48 19.48
CA LYS A 310 10.19 26.44 18.58
C LYS A 310 10.05 25.47 17.41
N TYR A 311 9.13 24.52 17.49
CA TYR A 311 8.98 23.45 16.51
C TYR A 311 7.55 22.90 16.54
N TYR A 312 7.17 22.19 15.48
CA TYR A 312 5.93 21.42 15.43
C TYR A 312 6.22 19.98 15.85
N ASN A 313 5.42 19.44 16.76
CA ASN A 313 5.52 18.05 17.18
C ASN A 313 4.36 17.25 16.57
N VAL A 314 4.67 16.11 15.96
CA VAL A 314 3.66 15.20 15.40
C VAL A 314 3.62 13.96 16.27
N ASP A 315 2.48 13.71 16.91
CA ASP A 315 2.26 12.48 17.68
C ASP A 315 1.79 11.36 16.74
N CYS A 316 2.73 10.52 16.32
CA CYS A 316 2.46 9.38 15.44
C CYS A 316 1.53 8.34 16.08
N LEU A 317 1.41 8.28 17.41
CA LEU A 317 0.48 7.35 18.07
C LEU A 317 -0.98 7.74 17.79
N GLN A 318 -1.25 9.03 17.59
CA GLN A 318 -2.58 9.53 17.27
C GLN A 318 -2.92 9.45 15.77
N PHE A 319 -2.04 8.87 14.95
CA PHE A 319 -2.25 8.78 13.51
C PHE A 319 -3.51 7.97 13.17
N GLU A 320 -3.68 6.82 13.83
CA GLU A 320 -4.82 5.91 13.62
C GLU A 320 -6.00 6.19 14.55
N GLU A 321 -5.77 6.91 15.64
CA GLU A 321 -6.79 7.16 16.66
C GLU A 321 -7.93 8.03 16.14
N THR A 322 -9.15 7.61 16.47
CA THR A 322 -10.38 8.29 16.08
C THR A 322 -11.27 8.52 17.29
N THR A 323 -12.03 9.61 17.26
CA THR A 323 -13.06 9.93 18.25
C THR A 323 -14.43 9.87 17.61
N GLU A 324 -15.39 9.34 18.36
CA GLU A 324 -16.79 9.37 17.96
C GLU A 324 -17.31 10.81 18.00
N VAL A 325 -17.90 11.23 16.90
CA VAL A 325 -18.50 12.55 16.72
C VAL A 325 -19.90 12.36 16.17
N TYR A 326 -20.83 13.21 16.59
CA TYR A 326 -22.17 13.19 16.06
C TYR A 326 -22.18 13.27 14.52
N ALA A 327 -22.76 12.25 13.88
CA ALA A 327 -23.01 12.24 12.45
C ALA A 327 -24.42 11.71 12.17
N PRO A 328 -25.16 12.32 11.23
CA PRO A 328 -26.45 11.84 10.78
C PRO A 328 -26.36 10.39 10.32
N TYR A 329 -27.38 9.59 10.62
CA TYR A 329 -27.44 8.20 10.15
C TYR A 329 -27.95 8.06 8.70
N CYS A 330 -28.49 9.15 8.16
CA CYS A 330 -29.02 9.22 6.81
C CYS A 330 -27.91 9.44 5.77
N SER A 331 -28.21 9.11 4.52
CA SER A 331 -27.33 9.41 3.38
C SER A 331 -27.22 10.90 3.11
N ALA A 332 -26.18 11.32 2.38
CA ALA A 332 -26.03 12.71 1.91
C ALA A 332 -27.26 13.15 1.09
N LYS A 333 -27.79 12.29 0.22
CA LYS A 333 -29.03 12.53 -0.53
C LYS A 333 -30.25 12.86 0.34
N GLN A 334 -30.41 12.12 1.44
CA GLN A 334 -31.51 12.36 2.36
C GLN A 334 -31.30 13.64 3.18
N LEU A 335 -30.05 13.96 3.48
CA LEU A 335 -29.67 15.15 4.22
C LEU A 335 -29.93 16.42 3.38
N ASP A 336 -29.48 16.45 2.13
CA ASP A 336 -29.73 17.57 1.21
C ASP A 336 -31.24 17.78 0.98
N ARG A 337 -32.01 16.69 0.83
CA ARG A 337 -33.48 16.79 0.67
C ARG A 337 -34.12 17.46 1.89
N LYS A 338 -33.73 17.06 3.10
CA LYS A 338 -34.24 17.65 4.34
C LYS A 338 -33.85 19.12 4.48
N GLU A 339 -32.64 19.48 4.07
CA GLU A 339 -32.18 20.86 4.07
C GLU A 339 -33.00 21.73 3.09
N HIS A 340 -33.30 21.21 1.90
CA HIS A 340 -34.18 21.89 0.94
C HIS A 340 -35.62 22.06 1.47
N GLU A 341 -36.18 21.04 2.11
CA GLU A 341 -37.50 21.09 2.75
C GLU A 341 -37.54 22.13 3.88
N TRP A 342 -36.51 22.16 4.72
CA TRP A 342 -36.34 23.15 5.78
C TRP A 342 -36.27 24.58 5.24
N ASN A 343 -35.41 24.82 4.24
CA ASN A 343 -35.25 26.13 3.61
C ASN A 343 -36.54 26.61 2.92
N ARG A 344 -37.36 25.69 2.40
CA ARG A 344 -38.67 26.01 1.83
C ARG A 344 -39.66 26.46 2.91
N THR A 345 -39.72 25.74 4.03
CA THR A 345 -40.58 26.06 5.18
C THR A 345 -40.21 27.40 5.82
N LYS A 346 -38.92 27.70 5.95
CA LYS A 346 -38.43 29.00 6.43
C LYS A 346 -38.85 30.15 5.51
N LYS A 347 -38.67 30.01 4.19
CA LYS A 347 -39.12 31.01 3.21
C LYS A 347 -40.63 31.25 3.24
N THR A 348 -41.44 30.24 3.52
CA THR A 348 -42.90 30.41 3.68
C THR A 348 -43.27 31.13 4.98
N LEU A 349 -42.52 30.89 6.06
CA LEU A 349 -42.72 31.55 7.36
C LEU A 349 -42.32 33.04 7.30
N ASP A 350 -41.22 33.36 6.61
CA ASP A 350 -40.74 34.74 6.40
C ASP A 350 -41.71 35.54 5.50
N ARG A 351 -42.37 34.89 4.53
CA ARG A 351 -43.43 35.52 3.71
C ARG A 351 -44.73 35.81 4.47
N GLY A 352 -44.93 35.21 5.64
CA GLY A 352 -46.09 35.43 6.51
C GLY A 352 -45.89 36.52 7.57
N THR A 353 -44.65 37.00 7.77
CA THR A 353 -44.30 37.89 8.88
C THR A 353 -43.62 39.16 8.39
N SER A 354 -44.37 40.06 7.76
CA SER A 354 -43.91 41.43 7.51
C SER A 354 -44.09 42.30 8.77
N THR A 355 -43.30 42.05 9.81
CA THR A 355 -42.81 43.03 10.81
C THR A 355 -42.08 42.30 11.95
N SER A 356 -40.74 42.31 11.92
CA SER A 356 -39.82 42.51 13.06
C SER A 356 -38.48 41.85 12.75
N THR A 357 -37.45 42.66 12.65
CA THR A 357 -36.04 42.26 12.56
C THR A 357 -35.61 41.52 13.82
N LEU A 358 -35.38 40.21 13.69
CA LEU A 358 -34.51 39.44 14.59
C LEU A 358 -33.55 38.64 13.71
N GLU A 359 -32.28 39.04 13.73
CA GLU A 359 -31.20 38.30 13.08
C GLU A 359 -31.07 36.91 13.74
N VAL A 360 -31.59 35.89 13.07
CA VAL A 360 -31.39 34.49 13.48
C VAL A 360 -30.02 34.04 12.97
N ARG A 361 -29.03 34.12 13.85
CA ARG A 361 -27.64 33.72 13.62
C ARG A 361 -27.49 32.19 13.67
N ASP A 362 -27.15 31.58 12.53
CA ASP A 362 -26.46 30.29 12.32
C ASP A 362 -26.68 29.13 13.32
N THR A 363 -27.92 28.66 13.49
CA THR A 363 -28.21 27.37 14.17
C THR A 363 -28.81 26.30 13.25
N SER A 364 -28.90 26.57 11.95
CA SER A 364 -29.75 25.83 11.00
C SER A 364 -29.38 24.35 10.82
N PHE A 365 -28.11 23.96 10.96
CA PHE A 365 -27.70 22.61 10.62
C PHE A 365 -27.71 21.62 11.80
N LYS A 366 -27.34 22.05 13.00
CA LYS A 366 -27.42 21.21 14.22
C LYS A 366 -28.86 20.78 14.51
N ALA A 367 -29.83 21.67 14.29
CA ALA A 367 -31.24 21.36 14.44
C ALA A 367 -31.69 20.28 13.43
N VAL A 368 -31.38 20.43 12.13
CA VAL A 368 -31.71 19.45 11.08
C VAL A 368 -31.03 18.10 11.33
N ALA A 369 -29.79 18.12 11.80
CA ALA A 369 -29.05 16.93 12.13
C ALA A 369 -29.65 16.22 13.36
N LEU A 370 -30.04 16.93 14.43
CA LEU A 370 -30.76 16.38 15.60
C LEU A 370 -32.16 15.86 15.25
N ILE A 371 -32.88 16.53 14.34
CA ILE A 371 -34.17 16.06 13.80
C ILE A 371 -34.01 14.74 13.02
N SER A 372 -32.82 14.46 12.48
CA SER A 372 -32.55 13.20 11.76
C SER A 372 -32.42 11.97 12.66
N SER A 373 -32.22 12.15 13.97
CA SER A 373 -32.07 11.05 14.94
C SER A 373 -33.36 10.70 15.69
N SER A 374 -34.45 11.47 15.55
CA SER A 374 -35.77 11.14 16.11
C SER A 374 -36.71 10.53 15.05
N GLU A 375 -37.18 9.31 15.26
CA GLU A 375 -38.12 8.61 14.37
C GLU A 375 -39.60 9.04 14.54
N ASN A 376 -39.93 10.01 15.40
CA ASN A 376 -41.32 10.32 15.78
C ASN A 376 -41.70 11.82 15.65
N PRO A 377 -42.83 12.17 15.00
CA PRO A 377 -43.22 13.55 14.73
C PRO A 377 -43.79 14.34 15.93
N GLU A 378 -44.16 13.70 17.04
CA GLU A 378 -44.71 14.40 18.22
C GLU A 378 -43.65 15.07 19.11
N ASP A 379 -42.39 14.65 19.02
CA ASP A 379 -41.28 15.28 19.75
C ASP A 379 -40.84 16.62 19.13
N LEU A 380 -41.31 16.90 17.91
CA LEU A 380 -41.02 18.12 17.15
C LEU A 380 -41.54 19.40 17.83
N MET A 381 -42.69 19.35 18.51
CA MET A 381 -43.25 20.51 19.23
C MET A 381 -42.67 20.67 20.65
N LYS A 382 -42.13 19.59 21.24
CA LYS A 382 -41.52 19.64 22.58
C LYS A 382 -40.10 20.19 22.56
N ALA A 383 -39.31 19.82 21.55
CA ALA A 383 -37.92 20.30 21.39
C ALA A 383 -37.84 21.80 21.12
N VAL A 384 -38.75 22.36 20.30
CA VAL A 384 -38.82 23.79 20.01
C VAL A 384 -39.16 24.63 21.24
N ASN A 385 -39.94 24.10 22.18
CA ASN A 385 -40.30 24.79 23.43
C ASN A 385 -39.24 24.65 24.55
N GLN A 386 -38.26 23.75 24.40
CA GLN A 386 -37.22 23.52 25.41
C GLN A 386 -35.97 24.38 25.21
N ASP A 387 -35.73 24.91 24.00
CA ASP A 387 -34.58 25.78 23.70
C ASP A 387 -34.74 27.23 24.24
N SER A 388 -35.85 27.52 24.94
CA SER A 388 -36.10 28.81 25.58
C SER A 388 -35.60 28.90 27.02
N ARG A 389 -34.99 27.84 27.57
CA ARG A 389 -34.46 27.81 28.94
C ARG A 389 -33.07 27.20 28.98
N GLU A 390 -32.05 28.02 28.73
CA GLU A 390 -30.67 27.67 29.07
C GLU A 390 -30.50 27.52 30.59
N GLN A 391 -29.91 26.42 31.04
CA GLN A 391 -29.15 26.34 32.29
C GLN A 391 -27.77 25.72 32.00
N PRO A 392 -26.68 26.27 32.58
CA PRO A 392 -25.33 25.76 32.37
C PRO A 392 -25.01 24.64 33.37
N TYR A 393 -24.47 23.51 32.91
CA TYR A 393 -23.85 22.48 33.79
C TYR A 393 -22.73 21.77 33.02
N GLN A 394 -21.46 22.06 33.30
CA GLN A 394 -20.55 21.52 34.33
C GLN A 394 -19.84 20.23 33.88
N LYS A 395 -18.50 20.32 33.85
CA LYS A 395 -17.57 19.25 33.50
C LYS A 395 -17.55 18.20 34.61
N ASP A 396 -17.69 16.93 34.23
CA ASP A 396 -17.19 15.81 35.03
C ASP A 396 -16.16 15.01 34.21
N PRO A 397 -14.90 14.89 34.68
CA PRO A 397 -13.95 13.97 34.10
C PRO A 397 -14.19 12.57 34.67
N LEU A 398 -14.64 11.63 33.83
CA LEU A 398 -14.64 10.22 34.20
C LEU A 398 -13.21 9.68 34.11
N THR A 399 -12.66 9.47 35.30
CA THR A 399 -11.40 8.76 35.56
C THR A 399 -11.58 7.29 35.22
N LEU A 400 -10.82 6.79 34.23
CA LEU A 400 -10.65 5.36 34.03
C LEU A 400 -9.21 4.98 34.40
N ASN A 401 -8.99 4.78 35.70
CA ASN A 401 -7.84 4.04 36.20
C ASN A 401 -8.15 2.54 36.04
N ARG A 402 -7.37 1.81 35.23
CA ARG A 402 -6.37 0.83 35.70
C ARG A 402 -5.92 -0.14 34.59
N ILE A 403 -4.70 0.12 34.09
CA ILE A 403 -3.56 -0.81 33.92
C ILE A 403 -3.80 -2.18 33.24
N SER A 404 -3.23 -2.34 32.05
CA SER A 404 -2.24 -3.41 31.79
C SER A 404 -1.16 -2.90 30.84
N LYS A 405 0.03 -2.66 31.40
CA LYS A 405 1.28 -2.36 30.67
C LYS A 405 1.69 -3.57 29.84
N ILE A 406 2.01 -3.35 28.56
CA ILE A 406 2.92 -4.21 27.81
C ILE A 406 4.01 -3.28 27.25
N HIS A 407 5.23 -3.48 27.74
CA HIS A 407 6.45 -2.91 27.18
C HIS A 407 6.77 -3.59 25.84
N CYS A 408 7.19 -2.82 24.86
CA CYS A 408 8.08 -3.30 23.81
C CYS A 408 9.23 -2.30 23.64
N ASN A 409 10.44 -2.86 23.79
CA ASN A 409 11.72 -2.29 23.38
C ASN A 409 11.78 -2.05 21.87
#